data_AF-A0A527ZF07-F1
#
_entry.id   AF-A0A527ZF07-F1
#
_cell.length_a   1.000
_cell.length_b   1.000
_cell.length_c   1.000
_cell.angle_alpha   90.00
_cell.angle_beta   90.00
_cell.angle_gamma   90.00
#
_symmetry.space_group_name_H-M   'P 1'
#
loop_
_entity.id
_entity.type
_entity.pdbx_description
1 polymer ?
#
loop_
_entity_poly.entity_id
_entity_poly.type
_entity_poly.pdbx_seq_one_letter_code
_entity_poly.pdbx_strand_id
1 'polypeptide(L)'
;AWLDAFSIPVGAKNVTGAEAFINYMIDPKFYVEWVTKVGAPVSANAKAVAALPEDAFNRKVMGDPDVARRIQFQAPISDAQREAYLALWQELKVNVK
;
A
#
# COMPACT_ATOMS: atom_id res chain seq x y z
N ALA A 1 -4.77 -8.20 0.69
CA ALA A 1 -4.22 -6.84 0.88
C ALA A 1 -3.74 -6.31 -0.45
N TRP A 2 -3.35 -5.04 -0.46
CA TRP A 2 -2.81 -4.33 -1.62
C TRP A 2 -1.53 -3.61 -1.17
N LEU A 3 -0.68 -3.25 -2.13
CA LEU A 3 0.54 -2.47 -1.91
C LEU A 3 0.54 -1.33 -2.91
N ASP A 4 0.43 -0.10 -2.41
CA ASP A 4 0.71 1.08 -3.20
C ASP A 4 2.22 1.36 -3.14
N ALA A 5 2.83 1.57 -4.30
CA ALA A 5 4.26 1.81 -4.43
C ALA A 5 4.52 3.06 -5.28
N PHE A 6 5.58 3.79 -4.93
CA PHE A 6 6.10 4.83 -5.79
C PHE A 6 6.78 4.21 -7.03
N SER A 7 6.55 4.81 -8.19
CA SER A 7 7.18 4.44 -9.45
C SER A 7 7.56 5.69 -10.23
N ILE A 8 8.67 5.64 -10.96
CA ILE A 8 9.08 6.70 -11.88
C ILE A 8 8.78 6.22 -13.31
N PRO A 9 7.81 6.82 -14.01
CA PRO A 9 7.47 6.40 -15.37
C PRO A 9 8.63 6.62 -16.35
N VAL A 10 8.72 5.74 -17.36
CA VAL A 10 9.62 5.96 -18.50
C VAL A 10 9.29 7.29 -19.16
N GLY A 11 10.32 8.11 -19.43
CA GLY A 11 10.17 9.42 -20.06
C GLY A 11 9.93 10.59 -19.09
N ALA A 12 9.93 10.35 -17.78
CA ALA A 12 9.90 11.41 -16.77
C ALA A 12 11.02 12.44 -17.01
N LYS A 13 10.67 13.73 -16.98
CA LYS A 13 11.59 14.82 -17.32
C LYS A 13 12.46 15.29 -16.15
N ASN A 14 12.09 14.91 -14.92
CA ASN A 14 12.82 15.26 -13.70
C ASN A 14 12.98 14.02 -12.80
N VAL A 15 13.84 13.09 -13.22
CA VAL A 15 14.09 11.85 -12.47
C VAL A 15 14.71 12.15 -11.10
N THR A 16 15.71 13.04 -11.05
CA THR A 16 16.37 13.42 -9.79
C THR A 16 15.40 14.00 -8.76
N GLY A 17 14.46 14.85 -9.18
CA GLY A 17 13.43 15.37 -8.29
C GLY A 17 12.46 14.29 -7.81
N ALA A 18 12.08 13.35 -8.68
CA ALA A 18 11.24 12.22 -8.31
C ALA A 18 11.93 11.30 -7.29
N GLU A 19 13.21 11.00 -7.48
CA GLU A 19 14.02 10.23 -6.52
C GLU A 19 14.14 10.95 -5.18
N ALA A 20 14.40 12.26 -5.18
CA ALA A 20 14.46 13.07 -3.96
C ALA A 20 13.12 13.06 -3.21
N PHE A 21 11.99 13.16 -3.92
CA PHE A 21 10.67 13.08 -3.31
C PHE A 21 10.38 11.71 -2.73
N ILE A 22 10.69 10.63 -3.44
CA ILE A 22 10.52 9.26 -2.94
C ILE A 22 11.35 9.07 -1.67
N ASN A 23 12.62 9.50 -1.68
CA ASN A 23 13.50 9.44 -0.50
C ASN A 23 12.91 10.19 0.70
N TYR A 24 12.32 11.37 0.48
CA TYR A 24 11.63 12.12 1.54
C TYR A 24 10.40 11.37 2.07
N MET A 25 9.56 10.82 1.19
CA MET A 25 8.33 10.13 1.58
C MET A 25 8.59 8.81 2.33
N ILE A 26 9.71 8.13 2.05
CA ILE A 26 10.11 6.88 2.74
C ILE A 26 10.99 7.12 3.98
N ASP A 27 11.34 8.36 4.29
CA ASP A 27 12.07 8.69 5.50
C ASP A 27 11.25 8.31 6.74
N PRO A 28 11.82 7.56 7.70
CA PRO A 28 11.09 7.13 8.89
C PRO A 28 10.47 8.26 9.71
N LYS A 29 11.14 9.42 9.79
CA LYS A 29 10.62 10.57 10.56
C LYS A 29 9.39 11.15 9.89
N PHE A 30 9.45 11.32 8.56
CA PHE A 30 8.30 11.77 7.79
C PHE A 30 7.12 10.81 7.95
N TYR A 31 7.36 9.50 7.81
CA TYR A 31 6.30 8.49 7.98
C TYR A 31 5.62 8.57 9.35
N VAL A 32 6.41 8.61 10.44
CA VAL A 32 5.88 8.65 11.81
C VAL A 32 5.02 9.88 12.03
N GLU A 33 5.42 11.04 11.51
CA GLU A 33 4.59 12.25 11.56
C GLU A 33 3.29 12.09 10.76
N TRP A 34 3.38 11.60 9.52
CA TRP A 34 2.22 11.47 8.64
C TRP A 34 1.16 10.50 9.20
N VAL A 35 1.60 9.33 9.65
CA VAL A 35 0.69 8.29 10.17
C VAL A 35 0.02 8.71 11.48
N THR A 36 0.69 9.51 12.31
CA THR A 36 0.15 9.96 13.60
C THR A 36 -0.77 11.16 13.48
N LYS A 37 -0.57 12.04 12.49
CA LYS A 37 -1.36 13.27 12.33
C LYS A 37 -2.52 13.15 11.36
N VAL A 38 -2.41 12.32 10.31
CA VAL A 38 -3.38 12.25 9.21
C VAL A 38 -4.00 10.86 9.07
N GLY A 39 -3.25 9.80 9.36
CA GLY A 39 -3.66 8.41 9.16
C GLY A 39 -3.15 7.88 7.82
N ALA A 40 -1.95 7.31 7.84
CA ALA A 40 -1.29 6.72 6.67
C ALA A 40 -1.36 5.18 6.67
N PRO A 41 -1.25 4.52 5.51
CA PRO A 41 -1.08 3.06 5.44
C PRO A 41 0.14 2.58 6.27
N VAL A 42 0.19 1.29 6.59
CA VAL A 42 1.37 0.70 7.23
C VAL A 42 2.59 0.86 6.30
N SER A 43 3.72 1.31 6.84
CA SER A 43 4.95 1.42 6.07
C SER A 43 5.54 0.05 5.76
N ALA A 44 6.11 -0.12 4.57
CA ALA A 44 6.96 -1.27 4.26
C ALA A 44 8.34 -1.20 4.96
N ASN A 45 8.68 -0.07 5.58
CA ASN A 45 9.92 0.10 6.35
C ASN A 45 9.72 -0.34 7.81
N ALA A 46 10.25 -1.51 8.16
CA ALA A 46 10.13 -2.07 9.52
C ALA A 46 10.67 -1.15 10.62
N LYS A 47 11.69 -0.32 10.33
CA LYS A 47 12.22 0.66 11.31
C LYS A 47 11.21 1.77 11.61
N ALA A 48 10.48 2.22 10.59
CA ALA A 48 9.46 3.25 10.73
C ALA A 48 8.25 2.73 11.51
N VAL A 49 7.85 1.47 11.27
CA VAL A 49 6.79 0.79 12.04
C VAL A 49 7.21 0.59 13.51
N ALA A 50 8.46 0.18 13.76
CA ALA A 50 8.99 -0.01 15.11
C ALA A 50 9.08 1.30 15.93
N ALA A 51 9.18 2.45 15.26
CA ALA A 51 9.22 3.76 15.90
C ALA A 51 7.85 4.28 16.38
N LEU A 52 6.76 3.62 15.99
CA LEU A 52 5.41 3.97 16.45
C LEU A 52 5.18 3.56 17.91
N PRO A 53 4.22 4.19 18.62
CA PRO A 53 3.73 3.68 19.90
C PRO A 53 3.33 2.20 19.81
N GLU A 54 3.53 1.44 20.89
CA GLU A 54 3.31 -0.02 20.91
C GLU A 54 1.85 -0.42 20.65
N ASP A 55 0.91 0.46 21.00
CA ASP A 55 -0.52 0.27 20.83
C ASP A 55 -1.04 0.81 19.48
N ALA A 56 -0.19 1.47 18.69
CA ALA A 56 -0.57 1.94 17.36
C ALA A 56 -0.95 0.76 16.46
N PHE A 57 -2.12 0.83 15.81
CA PHE A 57 -2.63 -0.25 14.96
C PHE A 57 -1.62 -0.76 13.93
N ASN A 58 -0.89 0.16 13.27
CA ASN A 58 0.10 -0.20 12.26
C ASN A 58 1.30 -0.96 12.84
N ARG A 59 1.64 -0.77 14.12
CA ARG A 59 2.69 -1.54 14.81
C ARG A 59 2.15 -2.84 15.39
N LYS A 60 1.03 -2.76 16.12
CA LYS A 60 0.45 -3.89 16.86
C LYS A 60 -0.21 -4.95 15.98
N VAL A 61 -0.90 -4.53 14.91
CA VAL A 61 -1.67 -5.44 14.06
C VAL A 61 -0.98 -5.63 12.72
N MET A 62 -0.72 -4.55 11.99
CA MET A 62 -0.13 -4.67 10.65
C MET A 62 1.36 -5.03 10.68
N GLY A 63 2.05 -4.74 11.78
CA GLY A 63 3.44 -5.13 12.02
C GLY A 63 3.61 -6.54 12.60
N ASP A 64 2.52 -7.23 12.92
CA ASP A 64 2.56 -8.59 13.47
C ASP A 64 2.84 -9.62 12.34
N PRO A 65 3.93 -10.39 12.41
CA PRO A 65 4.26 -11.39 11.40
C PRO A 65 3.23 -12.55 11.30
N ASP A 66 2.47 -12.85 12.35
CA ASP A 66 1.36 -13.82 12.30
C ASP A 66 0.13 -13.27 11.56
N VAL A 67 -0.09 -11.95 11.63
CA VAL A 67 -1.10 -11.27 10.81
C VAL A 67 -0.65 -11.21 9.36
N ALA A 68 0.60 -10.78 9.12
CA ALA A 68 1.15 -10.64 7.78
C ALA A 68 1.13 -11.96 6.98
N ARG A 69 1.41 -13.09 7.63
CA ARG A 69 1.38 -14.43 7.00
C ARG A 69 0.01 -14.85 6.48
N ARG A 70 -1.08 -14.27 6.99
CA ARG A 70 -2.45 -14.61 6.58
C ARG A 70 -2.94 -13.75 5.41
N ILE A 71 -2.16 -12.75 5.01
CA ILE A 71 -2.53 -11.82 3.95
C ILE A 71 -2.25 -12.46 2.59
N GLN A 72 -3.21 -12.35 1.68
CA GLN A 72 -3.03 -12.68 0.26
C GLN A 72 -2.92 -11.41 -0.57
N PHE A 73 -1.91 -11.35 -1.44
CA PHE A 73 -1.80 -10.33 -2.49
C PHE A 73 -2.41 -10.86 -3.78
N GLN A 74 -3.01 -9.97 -4.58
CA GLN A 74 -3.52 -10.35 -5.89
C GLN A 74 -2.34 -10.69 -6.81
N ALA A 75 -2.34 -11.90 -7.34
CA ALA A 75 -1.40 -12.29 -8.40
C ALA A 75 -1.83 -11.67 -9.75
N PRO A 76 -0.90 -11.53 -10.70
CA PRO A 76 -1.26 -11.20 -12.08
C PRO A 76 -2.31 -12.19 -12.61
N ILE A 77 -3.34 -11.66 -13.27
CA ILE A 77 -4.40 -12.46 -13.89
C ILE A 77 -4.31 -12.36 -15.41
N SER A 78 -4.72 -13.43 -16.09
CA SER A 78 -4.89 -13.41 -17.54
C SER A 78 -6.02 -12.46 -17.96
N ASP A 79 -6.00 -12.02 -19.22
CA ASP A 79 -7.07 -11.18 -19.76
C ASP A 79 -8.44 -11.89 -19.70
N ALA A 80 -8.49 -13.20 -19.97
CA ALA A 80 -9.72 -13.99 -19.84
C ALA A 80 -10.28 -13.99 -18.40
N GLN A 81 -9.42 -14.13 -17.39
CA GLN A 81 -9.84 -14.01 -15.99
C GLN A 81 -10.33 -12.60 -15.66
N ARG A 82 -9.65 -11.56 -16.18
CA ARG A 82 -10.05 -10.16 -15.99
C ARG A 82 -11.44 -9.91 -16.58
N GLU A 83 -11.70 -10.36 -17.80
CA GLU A 83 -12.99 -10.23 -18.47
C GLU A 83 -14.11 -10.92 -17.68
N ALA A 84 -13.88 -12.15 -17.22
CA ALA A 84 -14.84 -12.89 -16.41
C ALA A 84 -15.18 -12.16 -15.09
N TYR A 85 -14.16 -11.62 -14.40
CA TYR A 85 -14.36 -10.87 -13.15
C TYR A 85 -15.13 -9.57 -13.41
N LEU A 86 -14.82 -8.87 -14.50
CA LEU A 86 -15.52 -7.63 -14.88
C LEU A 86 -16.99 -7.88 -15.21
N ALA A 87 -17.30 -8.94 -15.95
CA ALA A 87 -18.68 -9.30 -16.28
C ALA A 87 -19.49 -9.60 -15.00
N LEU A 88 -18.95 -10.45 -14.11
CA LEU A 88 -19.60 -10.77 -12.84
C LEU A 88 -19.80 -9.53 -11.96
N TRP A 89 -18.81 -8.63 -11.88
CA TRP A 89 -18.92 -7.41 -11.11
C TRP A 89 -19.98 -6.44 -11.67
N GLN A 90 -20.09 -6.35 -13.00
CA GLN A 90 -21.12 -5.54 -13.64
C GLN A 90 -22.51 -6.08 -13.36
N GLU A 91 -22.70 -7.40 -13.46
CA GLU A 91 -23.95 -8.07 -13.12
C GLU A 91 -24.36 -7.80 -11.66
N LEU A 92 -23.42 -7.96 -10.71
CA LEU A 92 -23.70 -7.70 -9.30
C LEU A 92 -24.19 -6.27 -9.08
N LYS A 93 -23.50 -5.27 -9.67
CA LYS A 93 -23.86 -3.85 -9.49
C LYS A 93 -25.27 -3.51 -10.00
N VAL A 94 -25.77 -4.20 -11.02
CA VAL A 94 -27.11 -3.92 -11.58
C VAL A 94 -28.22 -4.71 -10.88
N ASN A 95 -27.88 -5.84 -10.25
CA ASN A 95 -28.85 -6.75 -9.64
C ASN A 95 -28.99 -6.60 -8.12
N VAL A 96 -28.06 -5.93 -7.45
CA VAL A 96 -28.24 -5.53 -6.03
C VAL A 96 -29.17 -4.31 -6.00
N LYS A 97 -30.44 -4.54 -5.63
CA LYS A 97 -31.41 -3.49 -5.30
C LYS A 97 -31.33 -3.13 -3.82
#